data_AF-A0A563EKA7-F1
#
_entry.id   AF-A0A563EKA7-F1
#
_cell.length_a   1.000
_cell.length_b   1.000
_cell.length_c   1.000
_cell.angle_alpha   90.00
_cell.angle_beta   90.00
_cell.angle_gamma   90.00
#
_symmetry.space_group_name_H-M   'P 1'
#
loop_
_entity.id
_entity.type
_entity.pdbx_description
1 polymer ?
#
loop_
_entity_poly.entity_id
_entity_poly.type
_entity_poly.pdbx_seq_one_letter_code
_entity_poly.pdbx_strand_id
1 'polypeptide(L)'
;MAVIEPSAATVRPRGRTRRRWLQAALAAAMTLGTIGLTAGPASAERTCTGARDANLCLTIEGLGNGFYRVHVGIDVHMSFEEAQEYIDDPGDPLTAVIRGDDSGRLAELLFGLPLVHLGADPEFGLGADFDTIVPGRLLDEDRGADQDEVRAVVTLTDTDTNTVRGTFVSGPIRGNWS
;
A
#
# COMPACT_ATOMS: atom_id res chain seq x y z
N MET A 1 -1.55 22.00 96.47
CA MET A 1 -1.97 23.41 96.44
C MET A 1 -1.18 24.10 95.34
N ALA A 2 -1.90 24.92 94.59
CA ALA A 2 -1.54 25.72 93.43
C ALA A 2 -0.29 26.62 93.63
N VAL A 3 0.36 27.30 92.68
CA VAL A 3 0.40 27.54 91.21
C VAL A 3 1.57 28.58 91.05
N ILE A 4 2.00 28.85 89.82
CA ILE A 4 2.52 30.14 89.29
C ILE A 4 4.03 30.19 88.94
N GLU A 5 4.24 30.00 87.63
CA GLU A 5 5.29 30.49 86.69
C GLU A 5 5.78 31.95 86.95
N PRO A 6 6.95 32.46 86.44
CA PRO A 6 7.15 32.59 84.98
C PRO A 6 8.58 32.78 84.40
N SER A 7 8.58 32.75 83.06
CA SER A 7 9.35 33.59 82.11
C SER A 7 10.87 33.45 82.03
N ALA A 8 11.39 32.96 80.88
CA ALA A 8 11.81 33.75 79.70
C ALA A 8 13.15 34.47 79.96
N ALA A 9 14.19 34.41 79.12
CA ALA A 9 14.20 34.43 77.67
C ALA A 9 15.57 33.96 77.13
N THR A 10 15.50 33.18 76.05
CA THR A 10 16.22 33.38 74.77
C THR A 10 17.74 33.55 74.76
N VAL A 11 18.43 32.47 74.40
CA VAL A 11 19.69 32.53 73.64
C VAL A 11 19.45 31.91 72.26
N ARG A 12 19.58 32.72 71.20
CA ARG A 12 19.73 32.23 69.81
C ARG A 12 21.18 32.43 69.39
N PRO A 13 21.82 31.38 68.85
CA PRO A 13 22.76 31.55 67.76
C PRO A 13 22.03 31.31 66.42
N ARG A 14 22.09 32.34 65.58
CA ARG A 14 21.83 32.30 64.13
C ARG A 14 22.76 31.27 63.50
N GLY A 15 22.23 30.35 62.70
CA GLY A 15 22.14 30.53 61.24
C GLY A 15 23.31 29.75 60.61
N ARG A 16 23.16 28.89 59.61
CA ARG A 16 22.10 28.60 58.63
C ARG A 16 22.00 27.07 58.59
N THR A 17 20.86 26.46 58.93
CA THR A 17 19.74 26.16 58.01
C THR A 17 20.17 25.57 56.67
N ARG A 18 19.63 24.46 56.18
CA ARG A 18 18.66 23.48 56.67
C ARG A 18 18.85 22.33 55.67
N ARG A 19 19.18 21.14 56.14
CA ARG A 19 18.19 20.07 56.38
C ARG A 19 17.42 19.69 55.12
N ARG A 20 17.67 18.43 54.72
CA ARG A 20 16.68 17.36 54.53
C ARG A 20 15.73 17.59 53.33
N TRP A 21 15.34 16.58 52.59
CA TRP A 21 14.75 15.35 53.09
C TRP A 21 14.91 14.21 52.08
N LEU A 22 15.23 13.03 52.61
CA LEU A 22 14.88 11.74 52.03
C LEU A 22 13.35 11.67 51.83
N GLN A 23 12.89 11.63 50.59
CA GLN A 23 11.63 11.02 50.16
C GLN A 23 11.89 10.50 48.73
N ALA A 24 12.08 9.19 48.59
CA ALA A 24 11.05 8.23 48.21
C ALA A 24 10.92 8.14 46.68
N ALA A 25 11.33 6.97 46.18
CA ALA A 25 10.94 6.30 44.94
C ALA A 25 10.31 7.15 43.82
N LEU A 26 11.07 7.32 42.73
CA LEU A 26 10.49 7.37 41.39
C LEU A 26 11.50 6.80 40.40
N ALA A 27 11.29 5.54 40.06
CA ALA A 27 11.75 4.99 38.80
C ALA A 27 11.06 5.75 37.67
N ALA A 28 11.83 6.39 36.80
CA ALA A 28 11.34 6.83 35.50
C ALA A 28 12.51 6.75 34.53
N ALA A 29 12.43 5.76 33.66
CA ALA A 29 13.33 5.53 32.54
C ALA A 29 13.38 6.76 31.63
N MET A 30 14.58 7.14 31.19
CA MET A 30 14.76 7.93 29.98
C MET A 30 15.61 7.11 29.01
N THR A 31 15.00 6.05 28.50
CA THR A 31 15.41 5.39 27.27
C THR A 31 15.27 6.38 26.12
N LEU A 32 16.41 6.69 25.50
CA LEU A 32 16.64 7.04 24.11
C LEU A 32 15.36 7.28 23.28
N GLY A 33 15.13 8.52 22.90
CA GLY A 33 14.18 8.88 21.85
C GLY A 33 14.66 8.37 20.50
N THR A 34 14.35 7.12 20.19
CA THR A 34 14.22 6.70 18.80
C THR A 34 12.88 7.24 18.32
N ILE A 35 12.91 8.24 17.44
CA ILE A 35 11.78 8.52 16.57
C ILE A 35 11.64 7.27 15.70
N GLY A 36 10.86 6.31 16.19
CA GLY A 36 10.44 5.17 15.38
C GLY A 36 9.55 5.74 14.29
N LEU A 37 10.13 5.95 13.11
CA LEU A 37 9.34 5.82 11.90
C LEU A 37 8.83 4.38 11.93
N THR A 38 7.60 4.20 12.40
CA THR A 38 6.87 2.95 12.23
C THR A 38 6.65 2.82 10.73
N ALA A 39 7.64 2.31 10.00
CA ALA A 39 7.40 1.69 8.72
C ALA A 39 6.38 0.58 9.01
N GLY A 40 5.12 0.81 8.65
CA GLY A 40 4.13 -0.26 8.64
C GLY A 40 4.69 -1.43 7.84
N PRO A 41 4.33 -2.68 8.17
CA PRO A 41 4.73 -3.80 7.34
C PRO A 41 4.32 -3.52 5.89
N ALA A 42 5.24 -3.70 4.94
CA ALA A 42 4.90 -3.70 3.53
C ALA A 42 3.85 -4.81 3.32
N SER A 43 2.58 -4.43 3.15
CA SER A 43 1.53 -5.35 2.79
C SER A 43 1.47 -5.42 1.27
N ALA A 44 1.64 -6.62 0.73
CA ALA A 44 1.36 -6.90 -0.66
C ALA A 44 0.06 -7.69 -0.72
N GLU A 45 -0.93 -7.17 -1.44
CA GLU A 45 -2.14 -7.90 -1.77
C GLU A 45 -2.07 -8.34 -3.23
N ARG A 46 -2.56 -9.55 -3.51
CA ARG A 46 -2.52 -10.14 -4.84
C ARG A 46 -3.80 -10.91 -5.11
N THR A 47 -4.29 -10.78 -6.33
CA THR A 47 -5.37 -11.59 -6.88
C THR A 47 -5.00 -12.05 -8.28
N CYS A 48 -5.34 -13.29 -8.62
CA CYS A 48 -5.07 -13.86 -9.93
C CYS A 48 -6.34 -14.55 -10.44
N THR A 49 -6.61 -14.38 -11.72
CA THR A 49 -7.57 -15.19 -12.45
C THR A 49 -6.82 -16.35 -13.07
N GLY A 50 -7.31 -17.57 -12.86
CA GLY A 50 -6.82 -18.77 -13.56
C GLY A 50 -7.79 -19.14 -14.67
N ALA A 51 -8.07 -18.19 -15.58
CA ALA A 51 -9.08 -18.39 -16.60
C ALA A 51 -8.53 -19.25 -17.75
N ARG A 52 -9.44 -19.74 -18.60
CA ARG A 52 -9.09 -20.70 -19.65
C ARG A 52 -8.33 -20.04 -20.80
N ASP A 53 -8.59 -18.76 -21.00
CA ASP A 53 -8.10 -17.88 -22.07
C ASP A 53 -6.93 -17.00 -21.63
N ALA A 54 -6.82 -16.69 -20.33
CA ALA A 54 -5.66 -16.00 -19.79
C ALA A 54 -5.49 -16.24 -18.27
N ASN A 55 -4.25 -16.11 -17.78
CA ASN A 55 -3.98 -15.91 -16.36
C ASN A 55 -3.64 -14.44 -16.12
N LEU A 56 -4.52 -13.68 -15.47
CA LEU A 56 -4.30 -12.25 -15.15
C LEU A 56 -4.18 -12.06 -13.64
N CYS A 57 -3.05 -11.50 -13.20
CA CYS A 57 -2.75 -11.18 -11.81
C CYS A 57 -2.63 -9.66 -11.60
N LEU A 58 -3.24 -9.16 -10.53
CA LEU A 58 -3.01 -7.81 -9.99
C LEU A 58 -2.30 -7.95 -8.64
N THR A 59 -1.27 -7.14 -8.41
CA THR A 59 -0.57 -7.02 -7.14
C THR A 59 -0.45 -5.55 -6.74
N ILE A 60 -0.75 -5.24 -5.48
CA ILE A 60 -0.57 -3.90 -4.88
C ILE A 60 0.31 -4.05 -3.65
N GLU A 61 1.49 -3.42 -3.66
CA GLU A 61 2.48 -3.48 -2.59
C GLU A 61 2.67 -2.10 -1.97
N GLY A 62 2.40 -1.99 -0.67
CA GLY A 62 2.68 -0.78 0.10
C GLY A 62 4.19 -0.57 0.27
N LEU A 63 4.70 0.55 -0.26
CA LEU A 63 6.13 0.91 -0.18
C LEU A 63 6.46 1.78 1.05
N GLY A 64 5.44 2.15 1.83
CA GLY A 64 5.53 3.16 2.88
C GLY A 64 5.35 4.58 2.37
N ASN A 65 5.22 5.55 3.29
CA ASN A 65 5.02 6.97 2.99
C ASN A 65 3.81 7.29 2.08
N GLY A 66 2.79 6.43 2.07
CA GLY A 66 1.58 6.60 1.24
C GLY A 66 1.77 6.29 -0.25
N PHE A 67 2.83 5.55 -0.61
CA PHE A 67 3.06 5.08 -1.97
C PHE A 67 2.87 3.58 -2.11
N TYR A 68 2.38 3.18 -3.28
CA TYR A 68 2.08 1.80 -3.62
C TYR A 68 2.70 1.46 -4.97
N ARG A 69 3.37 0.31 -5.06
CA ARG A 69 3.72 -0.31 -6.34
C ARG A 69 2.51 -1.12 -6.80
N VAL A 70 2.09 -0.87 -8.03
CA VAL A 70 1.00 -1.60 -8.68
C VAL A 70 1.59 -2.35 -9.85
N HIS A 71 1.46 -3.67 -9.80
CA HIS A 71 1.96 -4.59 -10.80
C HIS A 71 0.79 -5.39 -11.38
N VAL A 72 0.73 -5.50 -12.71
CA VAL A 72 -0.21 -6.35 -13.42
C VAL A 72 0.57 -7.27 -14.34
N GLY A 73 0.39 -8.58 -14.18
CA GLY A 73 0.98 -9.59 -15.05
C GLY A 73 -0.14 -10.37 -15.75
N ILE A 74 0.01 -10.63 -17.04
CA ILE A 74 -0.94 -11.43 -17.82
C ILE A 74 -0.21 -12.44 -18.71
N ASP A 75 -0.75 -13.65 -18.75
CA ASP A 75 -0.42 -14.67 -19.76
C ASP A 75 -1.68 -14.98 -20.57
N VAL A 76 -1.75 -14.55 -21.82
CA VAL A 76 -2.87 -14.85 -22.72
C VAL A 76 -2.57 -16.14 -23.46
N HIS A 77 -3.40 -17.17 -23.23
CA HIS A 77 -3.21 -18.49 -23.81
C HIS A 77 -3.48 -18.47 -25.32
N MET A 78 -2.40 -18.58 -26.10
CA MET A 78 -2.40 -18.71 -27.55
C MET A 78 -1.19 -19.51 -27.99
N SER A 79 -1.06 -19.79 -29.30
CA SER A 79 0.16 -20.45 -29.79
C SER A 79 1.36 -19.51 -29.70
N PHE A 80 2.56 -20.07 -29.66
CA PHE A 80 3.79 -19.27 -29.69
C PHE A 80 3.87 -18.41 -30.96
N GLU A 81 3.46 -18.95 -32.11
CA GLU A 81 3.48 -18.24 -33.38
C GLU A 81 2.50 -17.06 -33.39
N GLU A 82 1.29 -17.24 -32.84
CA GLU A 82 0.32 -16.16 -32.69
C GLU A 82 0.83 -15.08 -31.73
N ALA A 83 1.45 -15.48 -30.61
CA ALA A 83 2.06 -14.53 -29.68
C ALA A 83 3.21 -13.75 -30.33
N GLN A 84 4.03 -14.41 -31.16
CA GLN A 84 5.13 -13.77 -31.86
C GLN A 84 4.63 -12.76 -32.91
N GLU A 85 3.50 -13.03 -33.58
CA GLU A 85 2.86 -12.08 -34.51
C GLU A 85 2.53 -10.75 -33.80
N TYR A 86 1.90 -10.81 -32.62
CA TYR A 86 1.62 -9.61 -31.81
C TYR A 86 2.87 -8.84 -31.37
N ILE A 87 4.02 -9.50 -31.21
CA ILE A 87 5.28 -8.88 -30.81
C ILE A 87 6.01 -8.23 -31.98
N ASP A 88 5.92 -8.87 -33.16
CA ASP A 88 6.57 -8.40 -34.38
C ASP A 88 5.84 -7.19 -34.98
N ASP A 89 4.56 -7.02 -34.66
CA ASP A 89 3.74 -5.89 -35.09
C ASP A 89 4.15 -4.55 -34.43
N PRO A 90 4.03 -3.42 -35.16
CA PRO A 90 4.31 -2.12 -34.60
C PRO A 90 3.22 -1.67 -33.61
N GLY A 91 3.60 -1.49 -32.35
CA GLY A 91 2.74 -0.95 -31.30
C GLY A 91 2.67 -1.88 -30.09
N ASP A 92 2.01 -1.43 -29.02
CA ASP A 92 1.78 -2.27 -27.85
C ASP A 92 0.44 -2.99 -28.03
N PRO A 93 0.42 -4.33 -28.19
CA PRO A 93 -0.82 -5.06 -28.41
C PRO A 93 -1.66 -5.15 -27.12
N LEU A 94 -1.03 -5.00 -25.96
CA LEU A 94 -1.67 -5.08 -24.66
C LEU A 94 -1.62 -3.72 -23.94
N THR A 95 -2.79 -3.29 -23.45
CA THR A 95 -2.91 -2.10 -22.59
C THR A 95 -3.54 -2.48 -21.27
N ALA A 96 -3.04 -1.90 -20.17
CA ALA A 96 -3.53 -2.17 -18.83
C ALA A 96 -4.02 -0.89 -18.15
N VAL A 97 -5.18 -0.98 -17.49
CA VAL A 97 -5.74 0.08 -16.66
C VAL A 97 -6.21 -0.46 -15.32
N ILE A 98 -6.14 0.38 -14.28
CA ILE A 98 -6.80 0.13 -13.00
C ILE A 98 -8.14 0.85 -13.00
N ARG A 99 -9.16 0.16 -12.48
CA ARG A 99 -10.53 0.66 -12.35
C ARG A 99 -11.07 0.41 -10.95
N GLY A 100 -11.90 1.34 -10.48
CA GLY A 100 -12.74 1.15 -9.31
C GLY A 100 -13.87 0.15 -9.57
N ASP A 101 -14.32 -0.53 -8.53
CA ASP A 101 -15.36 -1.55 -8.54
C ASP A 101 -16.51 -1.22 -7.58
N ASP A 102 -17.52 -0.54 -8.13
CA ASP A 102 -18.81 -0.32 -7.50
C ASP A 102 -19.68 -1.59 -7.54
N SER A 103 -19.56 -2.44 -6.51
CA SER A 103 -20.46 -3.58 -6.31
C SER A 103 -20.49 -4.59 -7.49
N GLY A 104 -19.32 -4.89 -8.04
CA GLY A 104 -19.12 -5.78 -9.18
C GLY A 104 -19.20 -5.08 -10.54
N ARG A 105 -19.23 -3.75 -10.58
CA ARG A 105 -19.26 -2.96 -11.82
C ARG A 105 -18.02 -2.10 -11.93
N LEU A 106 -17.28 -2.27 -13.02
CA LEU A 106 -16.15 -1.40 -13.36
C LEU A 106 -16.65 0.02 -13.64
N ALA A 107 -16.59 0.89 -12.64
CA ALA A 107 -17.21 2.21 -12.65
C ALA A 107 -16.24 3.27 -13.15
N GLU A 108 -15.20 3.57 -12.37
CA GLU A 108 -14.25 4.62 -12.74
C GLU A 108 -12.96 4.11 -13.35
N LEU A 109 -12.32 4.95 -14.16
CA LEU A 109 -10.95 4.75 -14.61
C LEU A 109 -10.04 5.50 -13.64
N LEU A 110 -9.19 4.76 -12.94
CA LEU A 110 -8.24 5.35 -12.00
C LEU A 110 -6.99 5.84 -12.73
N PHE A 111 -6.29 4.92 -13.41
CA PHE A 111 -5.09 5.24 -14.19
C PHE A 111 -4.72 4.08 -15.13
N GLY A 112 -3.89 4.37 -16.14
CA GLY A 112 -3.23 3.36 -16.97
C GLY A 112 -1.86 2.95 -16.42
N LEU A 113 -1.44 1.72 -16.69
CA LEU A 113 -0.10 1.25 -16.36
C LEU A 113 0.76 1.18 -17.63
N PRO A 114 2.04 1.59 -17.56
CA PRO A 114 2.96 1.39 -18.67
C PRO A 114 3.37 -0.08 -18.77
N LEU A 115 3.49 -0.57 -20.00
CA LEU A 115 4.07 -1.87 -20.31
C LEU A 115 5.57 -1.85 -19.99
N VAL A 116 6.04 -2.81 -19.21
CA VAL A 116 7.46 -2.94 -18.84
C VAL A 116 8.10 -4.20 -19.44
N HIS A 117 7.31 -5.21 -19.73
CA HIS A 117 7.75 -6.42 -20.41
C HIS A 117 6.65 -6.96 -21.32
N LEU A 118 7.04 -7.47 -22.48
CA LEU A 118 6.20 -8.17 -23.44
C LEU A 118 7.02 -9.33 -24.00
N GLY A 119 6.43 -10.52 -24.07
CA GLY A 119 7.13 -11.72 -24.50
C GLY A 119 6.19 -12.82 -24.98
N ALA A 120 6.73 -13.73 -25.80
CA ALA A 120 6.05 -14.94 -26.22
C ALA A 120 6.68 -16.13 -25.51
N ASP A 121 5.85 -17.02 -24.97
CA ASP A 121 6.26 -18.22 -24.28
C ASP A 121 5.54 -19.45 -24.88
N PRO A 122 6.26 -20.55 -25.14
CA PRO A 122 5.67 -21.74 -25.77
C PRO A 122 4.68 -22.51 -24.89
N GLU A 123 4.70 -22.30 -23.56
CA GLU A 123 3.79 -22.95 -22.62
C GLU A 123 2.52 -22.12 -22.37
N PHE A 124 2.64 -20.78 -22.37
CA PHE A 124 1.54 -19.89 -21.94
C PHE A 124 1.06 -18.87 -22.97
N GLY A 125 1.76 -18.70 -24.10
CA GLY A 125 1.37 -17.78 -25.18
C GLY A 125 1.94 -16.37 -25.01
N LEU A 126 1.10 -15.34 -25.07
CA LEU A 126 1.53 -13.95 -25.01
C LEU A 126 1.55 -13.45 -23.56
N GLY A 127 2.74 -13.17 -23.04
CA GLY A 127 2.96 -12.65 -21.69
C GLY A 127 3.23 -11.15 -21.68
N ALA A 128 2.71 -10.44 -20.67
CA ALA A 128 3.05 -9.04 -20.45
C ALA A 128 3.05 -8.67 -18.97
N ASP A 129 3.98 -7.78 -18.60
CA ASP A 129 4.03 -7.15 -17.29
C ASP A 129 3.88 -5.64 -17.41
N PHE A 130 3.12 -5.07 -16.47
CA PHE A 130 2.90 -3.65 -16.33
C PHE A 130 3.22 -3.23 -14.91
N ASP A 131 3.90 -2.09 -14.74
CA ASP A 131 4.34 -1.63 -13.43
C ASP A 131 4.27 -0.12 -13.30
N THR A 132 3.77 0.35 -12.17
CA THR A 132 3.82 1.76 -11.80
C THR A 132 3.89 1.96 -10.29
N ILE A 133 4.29 3.16 -9.88
CA ILE A 133 4.23 3.58 -8.48
C ILE A 133 3.29 4.77 -8.39
N VAL A 134 2.27 4.67 -7.54
CA VAL A 134 1.24 5.69 -7.37
C VAL A 134 1.12 6.10 -5.90
N PRO A 135 0.71 7.34 -5.61
CA PRO A 135 0.24 7.68 -4.28
C PRO A 135 -1.11 6.99 -4.02
N GLY A 136 -1.36 6.61 -2.78
CA GLY A 136 -2.56 5.86 -2.38
C GLY A 136 -3.89 6.52 -2.76
N ARG A 137 -3.94 7.86 -2.82
CA ARG A 137 -5.09 8.64 -3.33
C ARG A 137 -5.52 8.34 -4.78
N LEU A 138 -4.70 7.64 -5.57
CA LEU A 138 -5.06 7.19 -6.92
C LEU A 138 -5.67 5.78 -6.94
N LEU A 139 -5.69 5.10 -5.79
CA LEU A 139 -6.36 3.81 -5.58
C LEU A 139 -7.67 3.98 -4.79
N ASP A 140 -7.91 5.17 -4.23
CA ASP A 140 -9.11 5.58 -3.50
C ASP A 140 -10.24 5.89 -4.50
N GLU A 141 -11.18 4.95 -4.64
CA GLU A 141 -12.36 5.10 -5.51
C GLU A 141 -13.45 5.88 -4.78
N ASP A 142 -13.68 5.57 -3.50
CA ASP A 142 -14.82 6.05 -2.74
C ASP A 142 -14.36 6.88 -1.55
N ARG A 143 -14.23 8.20 -1.76
CA ARG A 143 -13.97 9.16 -0.68
C ARG A 143 -15.07 9.11 0.40
N GLY A 144 -14.89 8.27 1.40
CA GLY A 144 -15.75 8.15 2.57
C GLY A 144 -16.54 6.83 2.72
N ALA A 145 -16.29 5.81 1.89
CA ALA A 145 -16.82 4.45 2.11
C ALA A 145 -15.80 3.56 2.83
N ASP A 146 -16.27 2.42 3.32
CA ASP A 146 -15.53 1.61 4.31
C ASP A 146 -14.39 0.77 3.70
N GLN A 147 -14.37 0.52 2.37
CA GLN A 147 -13.29 -0.19 1.64
C GLN A 147 -13.25 0.22 0.15
N ASP A 148 -12.07 0.55 -0.36
CA ASP A 148 -11.82 0.75 -1.78
C ASP A 148 -11.66 -0.60 -2.49
N GLU A 149 -12.32 -0.77 -3.63
CA GLU A 149 -12.26 -2.01 -4.42
C GLU A 149 -11.67 -1.71 -5.80
N VAL A 150 -10.51 -2.32 -6.11
CA VAL A 150 -9.80 -2.05 -7.37
C VAL A 150 -9.57 -3.32 -8.18
N ARG A 151 -9.62 -3.18 -9.50
CA ARG A 151 -9.36 -4.25 -10.48
C ARG A 151 -8.44 -3.78 -11.60
N ALA A 152 -7.66 -4.71 -12.13
CA ALA A 152 -6.95 -4.53 -13.37
C ALA A 152 -7.84 -4.95 -14.54
N VAL A 153 -7.80 -4.17 -15.61
CA VAL A 153 -8.38 -4.51 -16.91
C VAL A 153 -7.28 -4.47 -17.94
N VAL A 154 -7.07 -5.58 -18.64
CA VAL A 154 -6.10 -5.68 -19.73
C VAL A 154 -6.85 -5.92 -21.03
N THR A 155 -6.53 -5.14 -22.05
CA THR A 155 -7.13 -5.25 -23.39
C THR A 155 -6.06 -5.69 -24.38
N LEU A 156 -6.32 -6.79 -25.09
CA LEU A 156 -5.54 -7.25 -26.24
C LEU A 156 -6.16 -6.67 -27.52
N THR A 157 -5.34 -5.96 -28.28
CA THR A 157 -5.68 -5.33 -29.56
C THR A 157 -4.80 -5.91 -30.65
N ASP A 158 -5.43 -6.36 -31.73
CA ASP A 158 -4.78 -6.65 -33.00
C ASP A 158 -4.44 -5.32 -33.65
N THR A 159 -3.14 -5.02 -33.69
CA THR A 159 -2.55 -3.74 -34.10
C THR A 159 -2.66 -3.51 -35.60
N ASP A 160 -2.66 -4.57 -36.40
CA ASP A 160 -2.86 -4.52 -37.85
C ASP A 160 -4.26 -4.06 -38.23
N THR A 161 -5.27 -4.57 -37.53
CA THR A 161 -6.69 -4.30 -37.83
C THR A 161 -7.31 -3.26 -36.90
N ASN A 162 -6.59 -2.88 -35.83
CA ASN A 162 -7.06 -2.05 -34.74
C ASN A 162 -8.36 -2.60 -34.11
N THR A 163 -8.41 -3.93 -33.90
CA THR A 163 -9.58 -4.62 -33.33
C THR A 163 -9.27 -5.18 -31.95
N VAL A 164 -10.21 -5.03 -31.01
CA VAL A 164 -10.11 -5.65 -29.68
C VAL A 164 -10.39 -7.14 -29.80
N ARG A 165 -9.42 -7.96 -29.41
CA ARG A 165 -9.46 -9.43 -29.47
C ARG A 165 -9.86 -10.04 -28.13
N GLY A 166 -9.51 -9.36 -27.03
CA GLY A 166 -9.83 -9.80 -25.69
C GLY A 166 -9.82 -8.66 -24.68
N THR A 167 -10.65 -8.80 -23.65
CA THR A 167 -10.64 -7.94 -22.46
C THR A 167 -10.67 -8.83 -21.23
N PHE A 168 -9.62 -8.75 -20.44
CA PHE A 168 -9.38 -9.59 -19.27
C PHE A 168 -9.48 -8.73 -18.02
N VAL A 169 -10.12 -9.26 -16.97
CA VAL A 169 -10.36 -8.50 -15.73
C VAL A 169 -9.90 -9.33 -14.55
N SER A 170 -9.10 -8.74 -13.67
CA SER A 170 -8.62 -9.43 -12.47
C SER A 170 -9.76 -9.66 -11.46
N GLY A 171 -9.48 -10.46 -10.43
CA GLY A 171 -10.27 -10.37 -9.21
C GLY A 171 -10.16 -8.98 -8.57
N PRO A 172 -11.05 -8.64 -7.62
CA PRO A 172 -10.94 -7.42 -6.85
C PRO A 172 -9.83 -7.55 -5.79
N ILE A 173 -9.14 -6.44 -5.52
CA ILE A 173 -8.34 -6.21 -4.32
C ILE A 173 -9.06 -5.19 -3.48
N ARG A 174 -9.16 -5.42 -2.17
CA ARG A 174 -9.87 -4.54 -1.23
C ARG A 174 -8.92 -3.93 -0.23
N GLY A 175 -8.88 -2.62 -0.14
CA GLY A 175 -7.99 -1.95 0.79
C GLY A 175 -8.51 -0.61 1.26
N ASN A 176 -7.76 -0.01 2.17
CA ASN A 176 -7.86 1.40 2.48
C ASN A 176 -6.52 2.00 2.09
N TRP A 177 -6.51 2.79 1.02
CA TRP A 177 -5.28 3.31 0.42
C TRP A 177 -4.97 4.75 0.87
N SER A 178 -5.72 5.29 1.83
CA SER A 178 -5.60 6.65 2.35
C SER A 178 -4.60 6.83 3.50
#